data_AF-A0A540KVQ2-F1
#
_entry.id   AF-A0A540KVQ2-F1
#
_cell.length_a   1.000
_cell.length_b   1.000
_cell.length_c   1.000
_cell.angle_alpha   90.00
_cell.angle_beta   90.00
_cell.angle_gamma   90.00
#
_symmetry.space_group_name_H-M   'P 1'
#
loop_
_entity.id
_entity.type
_entity.pdbx_description
1 polymer ?
#
loop_
_entity_poly.entity_id
_entity_poly.type
_entity_poly.pdbx_seq_one_letter_code
_entity_poly.pdbx_strand_id
1 'polypeptide(L)'
;MNMEDLLIKTLGFPANCIRILSEDDPLDLDRIPTKKNIENSLKWLVEDCQRGDSLVFYFSGHGLRQSDFKDDELYGFDETICPVDFMKEGIVLDNDINETIVRPLKEGVTLLAIVDASNINGTILNLEYVYNHKLNAWKENIPPSGVRKSTNGGLAISLSTCEDNTTVSDASIQCDQSMFKEHI
;
A
#
# COMPACT_ATOMS: atom_id res chain seq x y z
N MET A 1 -10.89 6.39 17.67
CA MET A 1 -10.88 7.17 16.41
C MET A 1 -10.25 6.25 15.39
N ASN A 2 -11.03 5.81 14.40
CA ASN A 2 -10.52 4.96 13.32
C ASN A 2 -9.89 5.85 12.22
N MET A 3 -9.29 5.24 11.19
CA MET A 3 -8.64 5.99 10.10
C MET A 3 -9.62 6.87 9.31
N GLU A 4 -10.85 6.40 9.11
CA GLU A 4 -11.91 7.18 8.45
C GLU A 4 -12.19 8.48 9.23
N ASP A 5 -12.39 8.38 10.54
CA ASP A 5 -12.60 9.54 11.41
C ASP A 5 -11.43 10.52 11.37
N LEU A 6 -10.19 10.01 11.38
CA LEU A 6 -8.99 10.85 11.28
C LEU A 6 -9.00 11.65 9.97
N LEU A 7 -9.28 10.98 8.85
CA LEU A 7 -9.23 11.58 7.53
C LEU A 7 -10.32 12.62 7.31
N ILE A 8 -11.55 12.32 7.75
CA ILE A 8 -12.66 13.26 7.62
C ILE A 8 -12.51 14.42 8.62
N LYS A 9 -12.36 14.12 9.91
CA LYS A 9 -12.51 15.11 10.98
C LYS A 9 -11.25 15.95 11.21
N THR A 10 -10.08 15.39 10.92
CA THR A 10 -8.78 16.03 11.21
C THR A 10 -8.08 16.49 9.94
N LEU A 11 -8.08 15.65 8.90
CA LEU A 11 -7.36 15.95 7.66
C LEU A 11 -8.25 16.58 6.57
N GLY A 12 -9.56 16.60 6.75
CA GLY A 12 -10.50 17.33 5.89
C GLY A 12 -10.94 16.60 4.61
N PHE A 13 -10.65 15.30 4.49
CA PHE A 13 -11.06 14.53 3.31
C PHE A 13 -12.59 14.44 3.21
N PRO A 14 -13.19 14.78 2.05
CA PRO A 14 -14.62 14.60 1.84
C PRO A 14 -15.02 13.12 1.92
N ALA A 15 -16.08 12.78 2.67
CA ALA A 15 -16.50 11.39 2.87
C ALA A 15 -16.83 10.65 1.55
N ASN A 16 -17.29 11.35 0.51
CA ASN A 16 -17.56 10.78 -0.81
C ASN A 16 -16.30 10.51 -1.65
N CYS A 17 -15.14 10.98 -1.18
CA CYS A 17 -13.82 10.75 -1.76
C CYS A 17 -13.05 9.64 -1.04
N ILE A 18 -13.76 8.85 -0.22
CA ILE A 18 -13.21 7.79 0.61
C ILE A 18 -13.80 6.46 0.14
N ARG A 19 -12.94 5.49 -0.14
CA ARG A 19 -13.32 4.10 -0.41
C ARG A 19 -12.73 3.20 0.65
N ILE A 20 -13.60 2.52 1.39
CA ILE A 20 -13.21 1.56 2.43
C ILE A 20 -13.57 0.17 1.92
N LEU A 21 -12.60 -0.75 2.00
CA LEU A 21 -12.82 -2.17 1.83
C LEU A 21 -12.63 -2.84 3.19
N SER A 22 -13.65 -3.54 3.68
CA SER A 22 -13.68 -4.18 4.99
C SER A 22 -14.63 -5.36 5.00
N GLU A 23 -14.43 -6.29 5.94
CA GLU A 23 -15.30 -7.46 6.13
C GLU A 23 -16.53 -7.16 7.03
N ASP A 24 -16.65 -5.93 7.53
CA ASP A 24 -17.69 -5.49 8.48
C ASP A 24 -19.14 -5.66 7.96
N ASP A 25 -19.37 -5.43 6.67
CA ASP A 25 -20.66 -5.67 6.02
C ASP A 25 -20.52 -6.72 4.90
N PRO A 26 -20.74 -8.01 5.21
CA PRO A 26 -20.57 -9.09 4.23
C PRO A 26 -21.64 -9.09 3.13
N LEU A 27 -22.68 -8.25 3.22
CA LEU A 27 -23.69 -8.10 2.17
C LEU A 27 -23.26 -7.10 1.10
N ASP A 28 -22.36 -6.18 1.41
CA ASP A 28 -21.78 -5.24 0.45
C ASP A 28 -20.56 -5.87 -0.26
N LEU A 29 -20.85 -6.70 -1.26
CA LEU A 29 -19.85 -7.46 -2.01
C LEU A 29 -18.78 -6.57 -2.69
N ASP A 30 -19.11 -5.31 -2.99
CA ASP A 30 -18.19 -4.37 -3.62
C ASP A 30 -17.18 -3.79 -2.60
N ARG A 31 -17.48 -3.89 -1.30
CA ARG A 31 -16.61 -3.45 -0.20
C ARG A 31 -15.82 -4.57 0.46
N ILE A 32 -16.06 -5.83 0.11
CA ILE A 32 -15.22 -6.93 0.62
C ILE A 32 -13.80 -6.78 0.03
N PRO A 33 -12.72 -6.91 0.82
CA PRO A 33 -11.33 -6.79 0.36
C PRO A 33 -10.85 -8.03 -0.41
N THR A 34 -11.57 -8.37 -1.50
CA THR A 34 -11.15 -9.38 -2.48
C THR A 34 -10.02 -8.83 -3.35
N LYS A 35 -9.20 -9.71 -3.93
CA LYS A 35 -8.08 -9.30 -4.80
C LYS A 35 -8.54 -8.32 -5.87
N LYS A 36 -9.65 -8.65 -6.54
CA LYS A 36 -10.26 -7.83 -7.57
C LYS A 36 -10.69 -6.45 -7.07
N ASN A 37 -11.33 -6.39 -5.91
CA ASN A 37 -11.81 -5.11 -5.35
C ASN A 37 -10.65 -4.21 -4.91
N ILE A 38 -9.58 -4.82 -4.37
CA ILE A 38 -8.35 -4.12 -4.01
C ILE A 38 -7.69 -3.52 -5.26
N GLU A 39 -7.43 -4.33 -6.28
CA GLU A 39 -6.83 -3.87 -7.55
C GLU A 39 -7.66 -2.77 -8.22
N ASN A 40 -8.99 -2.89 -8.22
CA ASN A 40 -9.88 -1.87 -8.77
C ASN A 40 -9.85 -0.59 -7.94
N SER A 41 -9.73 -0.69 -6.63
CA SER A 41 -9.66 0.47 -5.74
C SER A 41 -8.33 1.19 -5.84
N LEU A 42 -7.23 0.46 -6.03
CA LEU A 42 -5.91 1.03 -6.33
C LEU A 42 -5.94 1.82 -7.65
N LYS A 43 -6.58 1.28 -8.70
CA LYS A 43 -6.78 2.00 -9.96
C LYS A 43 -7.61 3.25 -9.79
N TRP A 44 -8.73 3.15 -9.07
CA TRP A 44 -9.59 4.30 -8.76
C TRP A 44 -8.85 5.39 -7.97
N LEU A 45 -7.97 5.01 -7.05
CA LEU A 45 -7.19 5.96 -6.24
C LEU A 45 -6.34 6.89 -7.10
N VAL A 46 -5.80 6.39 -8.21
CA VAL A 46 -4.97 7.19 -9.12
C VAL A 46 -5.67 7.65 -10.39
N GLU A 47 -6.92 7.24 -10.60
CA GLU A 47 -7.70 7.62 -11.78
C GLU A 47 -7.88 9.14 -11.82
N ASP A 48 -7.61 9.78 -12.96
CA ASP A 48 -7.75 11.22 -13.16
C ASP A 48 -7.01 12.12 -12.13
N CYS A 49 -5.88 11.68 -11.58
CA CYS A 49 -5.07 12.54 -10.71
C CYS A 49 -4.54 13.78 -11.44
N GLN A 50 -4.65 14.93 -10.77
CA GLN A 50 -4.15 16.21 -11.24
C GLN A 50 -3.14 16.81 -10.26
N ARG A 51 -2.34 17.74 -10.78
CA ARG A 51 -1.35 18.46 -9.98
C ARG A 51 -2.06 19.20 -8.84
N GLY A 52 -1.66 18.94 -7.60
CA GLY A 52 -2.30 19.44 -6.39
C GLY A 52 -3.01 18.35 -5.59
N ASP A 53 -3.35 17.22 -6.20
CA ASP A 53 -4.07 16.14 -5.53
C ASP A 53 -3.24 15.50 -4.41
N SER A 54 -3.93 15.20 -3.31
CA SER A 54 -3.38 14.47 -2.17
C SER A 54 -4.10 13.13 -2.03
N LEU A 55 -3.35 12.04 -2.13
CA LEU A 55 -3.83 10.67 -2.10
C LEU A 55 -3.39 10.01 -0.79
N VAL A 56 -4.26 9.20 -0.21
CA VAL A 56 -3.92 8.34 0.92
C VAL A 56 -4.24 6.89 0.58
N PHE A 57 -3.28 6.01 0.83
CA PHE A 57 -3.47 4.55 0.83
C PHE A 57 -3.26 4.06 2.26
N TYR A 58 -4.28 3.47 2.86
CA TYR A 58 -4.20 2.83 4.15
C TYR A 58 -4.47 1.34 4.01
N PHE A 59 -3.60 0.52 4.58
CA PHE A 59 -3.78 -0.91 4.67
C PHE A 59 -3.49 -1.39 6.08
N SER A 60 -4.39 -2.18 6.64
CA SER A 60 -4.19 -2.93 7.87
C SER A 60 -4.58 -4.38 7.65
N GLY A 61 -3.64 -5.31 7.86
CA GLY A 61 -3.92 -6.74 7.67
C GLY A 61 -2.69 -7.61 7.54
N HIS A 62 -2.83 -8.77 6.91
CA HIS A 62 -1.72 -9.68 6.70
C HIS A 62 -0.95 -9.34 5.43
N GLY A 63 0.38 -9.33 5.56
CA GLY A 63 1.27 -9.47 4.42
C GLY A 63 2.00 -10.79 4.45
N LEU A 64 2.60 -11.13 3.32
CA LEU A 64 3.50 -12.29 3.19
C LEU A 64 4.73 -11.87 2.38
N ARG A 65 5.79 -12.67 2.49
CA ARG A 65 6.98 -12.56 1.65
C ARG A 65 7.08 -13.76 0.74
N GLN A 66 7.24 -13.52 -0.54
CA GLN A 66 7.45 -14.54 -1.56
C GLN A 66 8.84 -14.39 -2.15
N SER A 67 9.49 -15.47 -2.58
CA SER A 67 10.75 -15.38 -3.32
C SER A 67 10.55 -14.56 -4.60
N ASP A 68 11.47 -13.63 -4.84
CA ASP A 68 11.50 -12.85 -6.08
C ASP A 68 11.92 -13.76 -7.25
N PHE A 69 11.15 -13.70 -8.33
CA PHE A 69 11.41 -14.44 -9.58
C PHE A 69 11.77 -13.53 -10.76
N LYS A 70 11.75 -12.21 -10.57
CA LYS A 70 12.07 -11.17 -11.56
C LYS A 70 13.43 -10.52 -11.33
N ASP A 71 14.10 -10.84 -10.22
CA ASP A 71 15.36 -10.24 -9.78
C ASP A 71 15.27 -8.70 -9.72
N ASP A 72 14.09 -8.19 -9.34
CA ASP A 72 13.81 -6.76 -9.18
C ASP A 72 13.73 -6.32 -7.71
N GLU A 73 14.05 -7.22 -6.78
CA GLU A 73 14.16 -6.95 -5.34
C GLU A 73 15.61 -6.93 -4.83
N LEU A 74 15.92 -5.99 -3.93
CA LEU A 74 17.26 -5.87 -3.33
C LEU A 74 17.63 -7.10 -2.48
N TYR A 75 16.66 -7.69 -1.80
CA TYR A 75 16.85 -8.81 -0.88
C TYR A 75 16.27 -10.13 -1.42
N GLY A 76 15.79 -10.16 -2.66
CA GLY A 76 15.28 -11.36 -3.32
C GLY A 76 13.93 -11.86 -2.82
N PHE A 77 13.11 -10.98 -2.23
CA PHE A 77 11.74 -11.31 -1.81
C PHE A 77 10.78 -10.18 -2.13
N ASP A 78 9.70 -10.47 -2.86
CA ASP A 78 8.56 -9.58 -3.01
C ASP A 78 7.78 -9.51 -1.69
N GLU A 79 7.35 -8.31 -1.30
CA GLU A 79 6.34 -8.11 -0.28
C GLU A 79 4.94 -8.15 -0.88
N THR A 80 3.97 -8.59 -0.09
CA THR A 80 2.62 -8.82 -0.59
C THR A 80 1.59 -8.45 0.45
N ILE A 81 0.41 -8.05 -0.02
CA ILE A 81 -0.79 -7.98 0.81
C ILE A 81 -1.68 -9.17 0.52
N CYS A 82 -2.38 -9.66 1.55
CA CYS A 82 -3.30 -10.79 1.45
C CYS A 82 -4.76 -10.31 1.38
N PRO A 83 -5.41 -10.42 0.22
CA PRO A 83 -6.86 -10.27 0.12
C PRO A 83 -7.60 -11.36 0.89
N VAL A 84 -8.89 -11.19 1.18
CA VAL A 84 -9.68 -12.20 1.89
C VAL A 84 -9.80 -13.52 1.10
N ASP A 85 -9.71 -13.46 -0.22
CA ASP A 85 -9.80 -14.60 -1.15
C ASP A 85 -8.43 -15.08 -1.66
N PHE A 86 -7.34 -14.75 -0.95
CA PHE A 86 -5.97 -15.03 -1.38
C PHE A 86 -5.69 -16.51 -1.64
N MET A 87 -6.36 -17.42 -0.92
CA MET A 87 -6.23 -18.86 -1.13
C MET A 87 -6.73 -19.32 -2.51
N LYS A 88 -7.61 -18.54 -3.15
CA LYS A 88 -8.22 -18.86 -4.44
C LYS A 88 -7.69 -17.99 -5.57
N GLU A 89 -7.60 -16.68 -5.35
CA GLU A 89 -7.22 -15.69 -6.38
C GLU A 89 -5.74 -15.23 -6.24
N GLY A 90 -5.04 -15.70 -5.21
CA GLY A 90 -3.66 -15.35 -4.91
C GLY A 90 -3.52 -14.02 -4.16
N ILE A 91 -2.28 -13.65 -3.91
CA ILE A 91 -1.89 -12.40 -3.23
C ILE A 91 -1.73 -11.24 -4.22
N VAL A 92 -1.59 -10.02 -3.70
CA VAL A 92 -1.24 -8.82 -4.48
C VAL A 92 0.20 -8.46 -4.17
N LEU A 93 1.04 -8.38 -5.20
CA LEU A 93 2.48 -8.09 -5.09
C LEU A 93 2.72 -6.59 -4.94
N ASP A 94 3.76 -6.21 -4.19
CA ASP A 94 4.28 -4.85 -4.10
C ASP A 94 4.62 -4.23 -5.46
N ASN A 95 5.10 -5.04 -6.40
CA ASN A 95 5.35 -4.67 -7.78
C ASN A 95 4.06 -4.21 -8.48
N ASP A 96 2.96 -4.95 -8.32
CA ASP A 96 1.67 -4.58 -8.90
C ASP A 96 1.10 -3.31 -8.25
N ILE A 97 1.31 -3.14 -6.94
CA ILE A 97 0.95 -1.93 -6.20
C ILE A 97 1.77 -0.73 -6.72
N ASN A 98 3.09 -0.86 -6.83
CA ASN A 98 3.98 0.18 -7.33
C ASN A 98 3.60 0.60 -8.76
N GLU A 99 3.40 -0.36 -9.65
CA GLU A 99 2.98 -0.09 -11.03
C GLU A 99 1.63 0.62 -11.11
N THR A 100 0.71 0.29 -10.20
CA THR A 100 -0.63 0.88 -10.19
C THR A 100 -0.66 2.26 -9.57
N ILE A 101 -0.04 2.47 -8.39
CA ILE A 101 -0.25 3.71 -7.62
C ILE A 101 1.00 4.57 -7.41
N VAL A 102 2.20 4.07 -7.71
CA VAL A 102 3.46 4.84 -7.53
C VAL A 102 3.97 5.35 -8.86
N ARG A 103 4.21 4.46 -9.84
CA ARG A 103 4.73 4.84 -11.16
C ARG A 103 3.89 5.91 -11.86
N PRO A 104 2.54 5.90 -11.81
CA PRO A 104 1.74 6.88 -12.55
C PRO A 104 1.70 8.27 -11.92
N LEU A 105 2.22 8.46 -10.70
CA LEU A 105 2.12 9.73 -9.98
C LEU A 105 2.85 10.84 -10.73
N LYS A 106 2.08 11.80 -11.23
CA LYS A 106 2.56 12.96 -11.98
C LYS A 106 3.09 14.05 -11.06
N GLU A 107 3.86 14.98 -11.62
CA GLU A 107 4.38 16.14 -10.89
C GLU A 107 3.29 16.88 -10.09
N GLY A 108 3.58 17.09 -8.81
CA GLY A 108 2.72 17.79 -7.86
C GLY A 108 1.53 16.98 -7.34
N VAL A 109 1.44 15.68 -7.65
CA VAL A 109 0.59 14.73 -6.92
C VAL A 109 1.38 14.17 -5.74
N THR A 110 0.74 14.06 -4.57
CA THR A 110 1.34 13.43 -3.38
C THR A 110 0.56 12.19 -2.98
N LEU A 111 1.23 11.06 -2.79
CA LEU A 111 0.69 9.84 -2.22
C LEU A 111 1.32 9.60 -0.84
N LEU A 112 0.48 9.48 0.19
CA LEU A 112 0.84 8.99 1.51
C LEU A 112 0.29 7.57 1.69
N ALA A 113 1.17 6.59 1.79
CA ALA A 113 0.81 5.24 2.21
C ALA A 113 1.08 5.04 3.70
N ILE A 114 0.11 4.46 4.39
CA ILE A 114 0.21 4.02 5.78
C ILE A 114 -0.13 2.54 5.80
N VAL A 115 0.83 1.72 6.20
CA VAL A 115 0.74 0.26 6.04
C VAL A 115 1.03 -0.37 7.39
N ASP A 116 -0.01 -0.91 8.00
CA ASP A 116 0.09 -1.71 9.22
C ASP A 116 -0.11 -3.18 8.87
N ALA A 117 0.99 -3.85 8.49
CA ALA A 117 0.90 -5.23 8.03
C ALA A 117 1.92 -6.13 8.72
N SER A 118 1.46 -7.31 9.11
CA SER A 118 2.35 -8.33 9.66
C SER A 118 3.26 -8.91 8.58
N ASN A 119 4.45 -9.34 8.98
CA ASN A 119 5.36 -10.14 8.15
C ASN A 119 5.94 -9.46 6.89
N ILE A 120 5.79 -8.14 6.77
CA ILE A 120 6.48 -7.32 5.76
C ILE A 120 7.64 -6.53 6.40
N ASN A 121 8.64 -6.14 5.60
CA ASN A 121 9.78 -5.33 6.03
C ASN A 121 9.60 -3.83 5.71
N GLY A 122 8.40 -3.42 5.29
CA GLY A 122 8.08 -2.02 5.07
C GLY A 122 8.43 -1.50 3.68
N THR A 123 8.51 -2.40 2.70
CA THR A 123 8.83 -2.08 1.29
C THR A 123 7.66 -2.33 0.33
N ILE A 124 6.41 -2.41 0.83
CA ILE A 124 5.21 -2.73 0.02
C ILE A 124 4.91 -1.76 -1.15
N LEU A 125 5.40 -0.52 -1.08
CA LEU A 125 5.30 0.43 -2.20
C LEU A 125 6.52 0.40 -3.12
N ASN A 126 7.55 -0.37 -2.76
CA ASN A 126 8.77 -0.54 -3.52
C ASN A 126 9.49 0.76 -3.89
N LEU A 127 9.59 1.68 -2.92
CA LEU A 127 10.18 2.99 -3.13
C LEU A 127 11.71 2.88 -3.18
N GLU A 128 12.33 3.74 -3.99
CA GLU A 128 13.80 3.74 -4.22
C GLU A 128 14.62 4.11 -2.99
N TYR A 129 14.01 4.76 -1.99
CA TYR A 129 14.68 5.22 -0.79
C TYR A 129 13.94 4.73 0.44
N VAL A 130 14.68 4.06 1.33
CA VAL A 130 14.17 3.56 2.60
C VAL A 130 14.93 4.22 3.74
N TYR A 131 14.20 4.82 4.66
CA TYR A 131 14.79 5.39 5.86
C TYR A 131 14.99 4.31 6.92
N ASN A 132 16.23 4.11 7.34
CA ASN A 132 16.54 3.18 8.42
C ASN A 132 16.65 3.95 9.74
N HIS A 133 15.62 3.84 10.60
CA HIS A 133 15.59 4.52 11.88
C HIS A 133 16.74 4.10 12.81
N LYS A 134 17.12 2.81 12.83
CA LYS A 134 18.20 2.28 13.68
C LYS A 134 19.56 2.88 13.33
N LEU A 135 19.78 3.18 12.05
CA LEU A 135 21.03 3.77 11.54
C LEU A 135 20.95 5.29 11.37
N ASN A 136 19.76 5.88 11.59
CA ASN A 136 19.47 7.30 11.36
C ASN A 136 19.93 7.77 9.97
N ALA A 137 19.67 6.97 8.94
CA ALA A 137 20.20 7.17 7.59
C ALA A 137 19.25 6.69 6.50
N TRP A 138 19.26 7.38 5.37
CA TRP A 138 18.62 6.95 4.13
C TRP A 138 19.47 5.89 3.43
N LYS A 139 18.81 4.87 2.88
CA LYS A 139 19.43 3.83 2.06
C LYS A 139 18.72 3.75 0.72
N GLU A 140 19.49 3.47 -0.32
CA GLU A 140 18.95 3.12 -1.64
C GLU A 140 18.39 1.70 -1.61
N ASN A 141 17.19 1.54 -2.12
CA ASN A 141 16.51 0.27 -2.36
C ASN A 141 16.47 0.00 -3.87
N ILE A 142 17.67 -0.15 -4.45
CA ILE A 142 17.84 -0.39 -5.88
C ILE A 142 18.28 -1.85 -6.05
N PRO A 143 17.54 -2.67 -6.81
CA PRO A 143 17.88 -4.06 -7.02
C PRO A 143 19.18 -4.20 -7.84
N PRO A 144 19.88 -5.35 -7.78
CA PRO A 144 21.07 -5.62 -8.59
C PRO A 144 20.83 -5.50 -10.09
N SER A 145 19.60 -5.71 -10.56
CA SER A 145 19.18 -5.51 -11.96
C SER A 145 19.22 -4.04 -12.40
N GLY A 146 19.26 -3.09 -11.46
CA GLY A 146 19.26 -1.65 -11.72
C GLY A 146 17.90 -1.08 -12.12
N VAL A 147 16.83 -1.89 -12.05
CA VAL A 147 15.46 -1.44 -12.31
C VAL A 147 15.08 -0.38 -11.28
N ARG A 148 14.60 0.77 -11.75
CA ARG A 148 14.18 1.89 -10.90
C ARG A 148 12.67 1.87 -10.70
N LYS A 149 12.22 1.92 -9.45
CA LYS A 149 10.81 1.86 -9.04
C LYS A 149 10.33 3.23 -8.52
N SER A 150 10.55 4.27 -9.33
CA SER A 150 10.25 5.69 -9.04
C SER A 150 8.88 6.14 -9.56
N THR A 151 8.42 7.29 -9.07
CA THR A 151 7.25 8.02 -9.56
C THR A 151 7.52 8.73 -10.89
N ASN A 152 6.47 9.12 -11.61
CA ASN A 152 6.55 9.98 -12.80
C ASN A 152 6.56 11.49 -12.44
N GLY A 153 7.37 11.86 -11.45
CA GLY A 153 7.55 13.23 -10.97
C GLY A 153 6.71 13.62 -9.73
N GLY A 154 5.75 12.79 -9.32
CA GLY A 154 5.02 12.97 -8.06
C GLY A 154 5.83 12.58 -6.83
N LEU A 155 5.25 12.77 -5.65
CA LEU A 155 5.84 12.39 -4.37
C LEU A 155 5.10 11.18 -3.78
N ALA A 156 5.82 10.11 -3.47
CA ALA A 156 5.27 8.97 -2.73
C ALA A 156 6.01 8.81 -1.39
N ILE A 157 5.26 8.73 -0.30
CA ILE A 157 5.78 8.52 1.05
C ILE A 157 5.08 7.28 1.61
N SER A 158 5.85 6.31 2.11
CA SER A 158 5.32 5.15 2.80
C SER A 158 5.73 5.17 4.27
N LEU A 159 4.75 4.99 5.15
CA LEU A 159 4.92 4.77 6.58
C LEU A 159 4.43 3.37 6.90
N SER A 160 5.34 2.47 7.23
CA SER A 160 5.02 1.08 7.52
C SER A 160 5.44 0.69 8.92
N THR A 161 4.65 -0.17 9.56
CA THR A 161 5.13 -0.91 10.73
C THR A 161 6.19 -1.92 10.27
N CYS A 162 7.24 -2.09 11.06
CA CYS A 162 8.32 -3.03 10.77
C CYS A 162 8.40 -3.98 11.97
N GLU A 163 8.09 -5.26 11.76
CA GLU A 163 8.25 -6.27 12.80
C GLU A 163 9.73 -6.56 13.03
N ASP A 164 10.17 -6.41 14.28
CA ASP A 164 11.46 -6.93 14.73
C ASP A 164 11.39 -8.46 14.81
N ASN A 165 11.72 -9.20 13.74
CA ASN A 165 12.10 -10.63 13.69
C ASN A 165 11.61 -11.57 14.84
N THR A 166 10.35 -11.50 15.24
CA THR A 166 9.76 -12.45 16.20
C THR A 166 8.56 -13.10 15.55
N THR A 167 8.78 -14.34 15.11
CA THR A 167 7.75 -15.25 14.63
C THR A 167 6.68 -15.41 15.70
N VAL A 168 5.46 -14.92 15.44
CA VAL A 168 4.29 -15.30 16.23
C VAL A 168 3.21 -15.77 15.27
N SER A 169 3.01 -17.08 15.26
CA SER A 169 1.89 -17.76 14.63
C SER A 169 0.68 -17.64 15.55
N ASP A 170 -0.30 -16.83 15.12
CA ASP A 170 -1.75 -17.04 15.24
C ASP A 170 -2.45 -15.68 15.23
N ALA A 171 -3.25 -15.42 14.19
CA ALA A 171 -4.23 -14.34 14.21
C ALA A 171 -5.41 -14.68 13.30
N SER A 172 -6.61 -14.52 13.83
CA SER A 172 -7.86 -14.44 13.08
C SER A 172 -7.79 -13.27 12.09
N ILE A 173 -8.11 -13.54 10.83
CA ILE A 173 -8.01 -12.59 9.72
C ILE A 173 -9.10 -11.54 9.86
N GLN A 174 -8.70 -10.28 10.04
CA GLN A 174 -9.53 -9.10 9.85
C GLN A 174 -8.70 -8.10 9.06
N CYS A 175 -9.11 -7.81 7.82
CA CYS A 175 -8.38 -6.95 6.90
C CYS A 175 -9.17 -5.66 6.66
N ASP A 176 -8.64 -4.53 7.13
CA ASP A 176 -9.23 -3.21 6.94
C ASP A 176 -8.36 -2.41 5.97
N GLN A 177 -8.91 -2.06 4.81
CA GLN A 177 -8.20 -1.29 3.80
C GLN A 177 -9.00 -0.05 3.45
N SER A 178 -8.30 1.05 3.22
CA SER A 178 -8.96 2.30 2.88
C SER A 178 -8.12 3.13 1.92
N MET A 179 -8.77 3.71 0.93
CA MET A 179 -8.14 4.49 -0.14
C MET A 179 -8.87 5.82 -0.26
N PHE A 180 -8.13 6.90 -0.44
CA PHE A 180 -8.66 8.26 -0.35
C PHE A 180 -7.99 9.18 -1.38
N LYS A 181 -8.77 10.03 -2.05
CA LYS A 181 -8.27 10.98 -3.03
C LYS A 181 -8.89 12.36 -2.85
N GLU A 182 -8.10 13.40 -2.70
CA GLU A 182 -8.56 14.79 -2.66
C GLU A 182 -8.14 15.54 -3.93
N HIS A 183 -9.07 16.32 -4.50
CA HIS A 183 -8.84 17.24 -5.60
C HIS A 183 -8.74 18.67 -5.08
N ILE A 184 -7.57 19.31 -5.23
CA ILE A 184 -7.30 20.70 -4.82
C ILE A 184 -7.40 21.65 -6.01
#